data_AF-A0A2E4MH40-F1
#
_entry.id   AF-A0A2E4MH40-F1
#
_cell.length_a   1.000
_cell.length_b   1.000
_cell.length_c   1.000
_cell.angle_alpha   90.00
_cell.angle_beta   90.00
_cell.angle_gamma   90.00
#
_symmetry.space_group_name_H-M   'P 1'
#
loop_
_entity.id
_entity.type
_entity.pdbx_description
1 polymer ?
#
loop_
_entity_poly.entity_id
_entity_poly.type
_entity_poly.pdbx_seq_one_letter_code
_entity_poly.pdbx_strand_id
1 'polypeptide(L)' 'MESLKKAIKEAVEKTGIDEALKQESAVFLWKDIVGEVVAGVTETTGVEKGVLTVKTSSPTWRQ' A
#
# COMPACT_ATOMS: atom_id res chain seq x y z
N MET A 1 3.85 23.60 12.70
CA MET A 1 3.63 22.18 12.31
C MET A 1 2.15 21.83 12.30
N GLU A 2 1.37 22.15 13.33
CA GLU A 2 -0.07 21.86 13.39
C GLU A 2 -0.89 22.46 12.23
N SER A 3 -0.58 23.68 11.80
CA SER A 3 -1.24 24.33 10.66
C SER A 3 -1.03 23.59 9.34
N LEU A 4 0.18 23.07 9.10
CA LEU A 4 0.51 22.30 7.90
C LEU A 4 -0.20 20.94 7.90
N LYS A 5 -0.20 20.25 9.04
CA LYS A 5 -0.90 18.97 9.20
C LYS A 5 -2.39 19.11 8.91
N LYS A 6 -3.01 20.19 9.42
CA LYS A 6 -4.40 20.52 9.16
C LYS A 6 -4.66 20.81 7.68
N ALA A 7 -3.83 21.63 7.04
CA ALA A 7 -3.96 21.96 5.61
C ALA A 7 -3.85 20.72 4.71
N ILE A 8 -2.93 19.80 5.01
CA ILE A 8 -2.79 18.54 4.27
C ILE A 8 -4.03 17.67 4.46
N LYS A 9 -4.52 17.53 5.70
CA LYS A 9 -5.72 16.73 6.00
C LYS A 9 -6.94 17.26 5.23
N GLU A 10 -7.18 18.58 5.26
CA GLU A 10 -8.28 19.20 4.53
C GLU A 10 -8.14 19.04 3.01
N ALA A 11 -6.93 19.09 2.47
CA ALA A 11 -6.68 18.88 1.05
C ALA A 11 -6.97 17.42 0.62
N VAL A 12 -6.54 16.44 1.43
CA VAL A 12 -6.81 15.02 1.20
C VAL A 12 -8.32 14.73 1.23
N GLU A 13 -9.02 15.27 2.24
CA GLU A 13 -10.48 15.09 2.38
C GLU A 13 -11.25 15.77 1.24
N LYS A 14 -10.88 16.99 0.83
CA LYS A 14 -11.58 17.72 -0.25
C LYS A 14 -11.40 17.08 -1.62
N THR A 15 -10.28 16.41 -1.86
CA THR A 15 -9.97 15.80 -3.15
C THR A 15 -10.53 14.39 -3.30
N GLY A 16 -11.03 13.79 -2.21
CA GLY A 16 -11.50 12.39 -2.20
C GLY A 16 -10.36 11.38 -2.43
N ILE A 17 -9.11 11.80 -2.23
CA ILE A 17 -7.91 10.95 -2.38
C ILE A 17 -7.71 10.05 -1.16
N ASP A 18 -8.44 10.25 -0.07
CA ASP A 18 -8.32 9.44 1.15
C ASP A 18 -8.55 7.95 0.85
N GLU A 19 -9.50 7.62 -0.03
CA GLU A 19 -9.77 6.25 -0.49
C GLU A 19 -8.56 5.67 -1.23
N ALA A 20 -7.97 6.45 -2.15
CA ALA A 20 -6.78 6.05 -2.90
C ALA A 20 -5.55 5.88 -2.00
N LEU A 21 -5.36 6.76 -1.01
CA LEU A 21 -4.28 6.63 -0.03
C LEU A 21 -4.45 5.41 0.87
N LYS A 22 -5.70 5.09 1.28
CA LYS A 22 -5.99 3.85 2.01
C LYS A 22 -5.68 2.62 1.17
N GLN A 23 -6.01 2.62 -0.11
CA GLN A 23 -5.66 1.53 -1.01
C GLN A 23 -4.14 1.38 -1.14
N GLU A 24 -3.44 2.49 -1.40
CA GLU A 24 -1.97 2.48 -1.54
C GLU A 24 -1.25 2.07 -0.25
N SER A 25 -1.88 2.26 0.92
CA SER A 25 -1.33 1.80 2.20
C SER A 25 -1.05 0.29 2.23
N ALA A 26 -1.75 -0.51 1.42
CA ALA A 26 -1.55 -1.96 1.32
C ALA A 26 -0.13 -2.34 0.85
N VAL A 27 0.50 -1.48 0.03
CA VAL A 27 1.91 -1.67 -0.41
C VAL A 27 2.85 -1.68 0.81
N PHE A 28 2.61 -0.80 1.78
CA PHE A 28 3.43 -0.69 2.98
C PHE A 28 3.09 -1.76 4.02
N LEU A 29 1.83 -2.17 4.11
CA LEU A 29 1.35 -3.16 5.08
C LEU A 29 1.66 -4.61 4.69
N TRP A 30 1.93 -4.88 3.41
CA TRP A 30 2.14 -6.25 2.90
C TRP A 30 3.11 -7.06 3.75
N LYS A 31 4.30 -6.51 4.00
CA LYS A 31 5.37 -7.18 4.76
C LYS A 31 4.89 -7.61 6.15
N ASP A 32 4.20 -6.72 6.84
CA ASP A 32 3.72 -6.97 8.21
C ASP A 32 2.63 -8.04 8.24
N ILE A 33 1.82 -8.11 7.18
CA ILE A 33 0.71 -9.08 7.06
C ILE A 33 1.23 -10.48 6.71
N VAL A 34 2.12 -10.60 5.72
CA VAL A 34 2.58 -11.91 5.21
C VAL A 34 3.77 -12.48 5.98
N GLY A 35 4.45 -11.65 6.78
CA GLY A 35 5.62 -12.02 7.55
C GLY A 35 6.89 -12.18 6.72
N GLU A 36 8.02 -12.35 7.41
CA GLU A 36 9.36 -12.27 6.81
C GLU A 36 9.61 -13.30 5.70
N VAL A 37 9.07 -14.52 5.83
CA VAL A 37 9.30 -15.61 4.87
C VAL A 37 8.75 -15.25 3.50
N VAL A 38 7.50 -14.77 3.44
CA VAL A 38 6.85 -14.41 2.19
C VAL A 38 7.36 -13.06 1.70
N ALA A 39 7.56 -12.09 2.59
CA ALA A 39 8.11 -10.78 2.26
C ALA A 39 9.55 -10.88 1.70
N GLY A 40 10.32 -11.88 2.12
CA GLY A 40 11.69 -12.08 1.63
C GLY A 40 11.78 -12.52 0.16
N VAL A 41 10.68 -13.02 -0.42
CA VAL A 41 10.63 -13.50 -1.81
C VAL A 41 9.60 -12.77 -2.67
N THR A 42 8.91 -11.77 -2.10
CA THR A 42 7.86 -11.00 -2.78
C THR A 42 8.10 -9.50 -2.71
N GLU A 43 7.66 -8.79 -3.74
CA GLU A 43 7.73 -7.34 -3.84
C GLU A 43 6.37 -6.82 -4.32
N THR A 44 5.77 -5.89 -3.58
CA THR A 44 4.54 -5.21 -3.99
C THR A 44 4.85 -4.14 -5.03
N THR A 45 4.15 -4.17 -6.17
CA THR A 45 4.40 -3.21 -7.27
C THR A 45 3.40 -2.05 -7.29
N GLY A 46 2.29 -2.16 -6.56
CA GLY A 46 1.28 -1.10 -6.45
C GLY A 46 -0.14 -1.65 -6.32
N VAL A 47 -1.09 -0.74 -6.10
CA VAL A 47 -2.53 -1.06 -6.04
C VAL A 47 -3.26 -0.38 -7.18
N GLU A 48 -3.97 -1.16 -7.99
CA GLU A 48 -4.82 -0.64 -9.07
C GLU A 48 -6.25 -1.15 -8.89
N LYS A 49 -7.22 -0.24 -8.77
CA LYS A 49 -8.65 -0.56 -8.65
C LYS A 49 -8.95 -1.62 -7.57
N GLY A 50 -8.28 -1.52 -6.42
CA GLY A 50 -8.43 -2.46 -5.30
C GLY A 50 -7.66 -3.77 -5.45
N VAL A 51 -6.83 -3.94 -6.48
CA VAL A 51 -5.98 -5.12 -6.68
C VAL A 51 -4.53 -4.77 -6.35
N LEU A 52 -3.98 -5.39 -5.31
CA LEU A 52 -2.56 -5.32 -5.00
C LEU A 52 -1.80 -6.29 -5.91
N THR A 53 -0.88 -5.75 -6.71
CA THR A 53 -0.01 -6.58 -7.56
C THR A 53 1.28 -6.89 -6.80
N VAL A 54 1.63 -8.19 -6.78
CA VAL A 54 2.82 -8.70 -6.11
C VAL A 54 3.66 -9.51 -7.10
N LYS A 55 4.94 -9.20 -7.15
CA LYS A 55 5.94 -9.95 -7.91
C LYS A 55 6.66 -10.90 -6.97
N THR A 56 6.77 -12.17 -7.36
CA THR A 56 7.56 -13.16 -6.62
C THR A 56 8.81 -13.56 -7.41
N SER A 57 9.94 -13.73 -6.72
CA SER A 57 11.16 -14.33 -7.28
C SER A 57 11.12 -15.87 -7.27
N SER A 58 10.17 -16.46 -6.53
CA SER A 58 10.00 -17.91 -6.41
C SER A 58 8.68 -18.38 -7.04
N PRO A 59 8.71 -19.33 -7.98
CA PRO A 59 7.51 -19.83 -8.65
C PRO A 59 6.57 -20.58 -7.70
N THR A 60 7.07 -21.10 -6.57
CA THR A 60 6.26 -21.79 -5.55
C THR A 60 5.20 -20.86 -4.94
N TRP A 61 5.45 -19.56 -4.91
CA TRP A 61 4.55 -18.55 -4.33
C TRP A 61 3.68 -17.84 -5.38
N ARG A 62 3.68 -18.29 -6.64
CA ARG A 62 2.83 -17.75 -7.72
C ARG A 62 1.43 -18.38 -7.74
N GLN A 63 0.90 -18.73 -6.57
CA GLN A 63 -0.43 -19.36 -6.45
C GLN A 63 -1.53 -18.31 -6.65
#